data_AF-A0A8X6H034-F1
#
_entry.id   AF-A0A8X6H034-F1
#
_cell.length_a   1.000
_cell.length_b   1.000
_cell.length_c   1.000
_cell.angle_alpha   90.00
_cell.angle_beta   90.00
_cell.angle_gamma   90.00
#
_symmetry.space_group_name_H-M   'P 1'
#
loop_
_entity.id
_entity.type
_entity.pdbx_description
1 polymer ?
#
loop_
_entity_poly.entity_id
_entity_poly.type
_entity_poly.pdbx_seq_one_letter_code
_entity_poly.pdbx_strand_id
1 'polypeptide(L)'
;MEVKTLPSACPTRWWSTLKLVKRFLENQLPIFKTLSEYTNKKHLMLEGNEISPLEDFTTVTELLEDITSSLSGEQYTTASAVLPLYMKIKDNLQNKDEDSSLLKSIKSEILESLNKYESHPMSSNLQLSTLCDPRFRLNFIESPEEVKKLAVAKMRNIYTTQKTSNPDNFENIETRTKEQNKKELAKLFDVFSSNSNSENTRNPSQEMSSMNIYLCQEFHSNMIPSIGGRFTTNLSHL
;
A
#
# COMPACT_ATOMS: atom_id res chain seq x y z
N MET A 1 11.66 -8.56 36.90
CA MET A 1 10.43 -8.16 36.17
C MET A 1 10.68 -6.78 35.61
N GLU A 2 10.55 -6.59 34.31
CA GLU A 2 10.61 -5.26 33.69
C GLU A 2 9.35 -4.49 34.09
N VAL A 3 9.50 -3.39 34.82
CA VAL A 3 8.35 -2.58 35.25
C VAL A 3 7.86 -1.78 34.04
N LYS A 4 6.72 -2.22 33.53
CA LYS A 4 6.11 -1.72 32.31
C LYS A 4 5.04 -0.68 32.67
N THR A 5 5.34 0.60 32.46
CA THR A 5 4.44 1.72 32.81
C THR A 5 3.26 1.84 31.84
N LEU A 6 2.15 2.42 32.32
CA LEU A 6 1.01 2.83 31.50
C LEU A 6 1.31 4.18 30.82
N PRO A 7 1.25 4.28 29.47
CA PRO A 7 1.47 5.54 28.77
C PRO A 7 0.26 6.47 28.92
N SER A 8 0.45 7.78 28.74
CA SER A 8 -0.67 8.71 28.64
C SER A 8 -1.28 8.68 27.25
N ALA A 9 -2.62 8.73 27.17
CA ALA A 9 -3.30 9.08 25.92
C ALA A 9 -3.08 10.56 25.60
N CYS A 10 -2.97 10.88 24.31
CA CYS A 10 -2.73 12.24 23.82
C CYS A 10 -3.52 12.45 22.52
N PRO A 11 -4.52 13.36 22.50
CA PRO A 11 -5.37 13.57 21.33
C PRO A 11 -4.61 13.94 20.05
N THR A 12 -3.48 14.63 20.17
CA THR A 12 -2.65 15.07 19.03
C THR A 12 -1.70 13.99 18.53
N ARG A 13 -1.58 12.86 19.24
CA ARG A 13 -0.76 11.72 18.83
C ARG A 13 -1.68 10.53 18.53
N TRP A 14 -2.08 10.42 17.27
CA TRP A 14 -2.94 9.38 16.69
C TRP A 14 -2.88 7.99 17.35
N TRP A 15 -1.70 7.36 17.46
CA TRP A 15 -1.54 6.01 18.03
C TRP A 15 -1.43 5.95 19.57
N SER A 16 -1.49 7.07 20.29
CA SER A 16 -1.27 7.08 21.75
C SER A 16 -2.37 6.35 22.53
N THR A 17 -3.63 6.50 22.10
CA THR A 17 -4.77 5.78 22.71
C THR A 17 -4.66 4.28 22.49
N LEU A 18 -4.29 3.84 21.27
CA LEU A 18 -4.06 2.43 20.98
C LEU A 18 -2.96 1.85 21.86
N LYS A 19 -1.85 2.58 22.06
CA LYS A 19 -0.76 2.17 22.95
C LYS A 19 -1.20 2.05 24.41
N LEU A 20 -2.05 2.95 24.87
CA LEU A 20 -2.64 2.85 26.21
C LEU A 20 -3.51 1.59 26.33
N VAL A 21 -4.38 1.32 25.35
CA VAL A 21 -5.25 0.12 25.34
C VAL A 21 -4.41 -1.15 25.33
N LYS A 22 -3.44 -1.29 24.41
CA LYS A 22 -2.50 -2.43 24.37
C LYS A 22 -1.84 -2.64 25.73
N ARG A 23 -1.36 -1.56 26.35
CA ARG A 23 -0.69 -1.63 27.66
C ARG A 23 -1.62 -2.00 28.80
N PHE A 24 -2.86 -1.53 28.77
CA PHE A 24 -3.88 -1.90 29.72
C PHE A 24 -4.19 -3.39 29.63
N LEU A 25 -4.40 -3.93 28.42
CA LEU A 25 -4.66 -5.35 28.19
C LEU A 25 -3.49 -6.22 28.69
N GLU A 26 -2.24 -5.80 28.46
CA GLU A 26 -1.05 -6.50 28.98
C GLU A 26 -0.94 -6.52 30.51
N ASN A 27 -1.46 -5.50 31.21
CA ASN A 27 -1.23 -5.28 32.64
C ASN A 27 -2.52 -5.35 33.49
N GLN A 28 -3.56 -6.05 33.01
CA GLN A 28 -4.83 -6.16 33.72
C GLN A 28 -4.67 -6.66 35.17
N LEU A 29 -3.79 -7.65 35.41
CA LEU A 29 -3.57 -8.23 36.73
C LEU A 29 -2.94 -7.22 37.73
N PRO A 30 -1.79 -6.56 37.42
CA PRO A 30 -1.26 -5.48 38.25
C PRO A 30 -2.28 -4.37 38.53
N ILE A 31 -3.01 -3.93 37.49
CA ILE A 31 -4.00 -2.85 37.60
C ILE A 31 -5.14 -3.27 38.52
N PHE A 32 -5.66 -4.49 38.35
CA PHE A 32 -6.71 -5.05 39.20
C PHE A 32 -6.28 -5.10 40.67
N LYS A 33 -5.05 -5.55 40.95
CA LYS A 33 -4.51 -5.60 42.31
C LYS A 33 -4.46 -4.19 42.93
N THR A 34 -3.89 -3.22 42.21
CA THR A 34 -3.81 -1.84 42.68
C THR A 34 -5.20 -1.23 42.89
N LEU A 35 -6.14 -1.44 41.97
CA LEU A 35 -7.51 -0.92 42.11
C LEU A 35 -8.30 -1.59 43.24
N SER A 36 -8.02 -2.86 43.53
CA SER A 36 -8.67 -3.60 44.62
C SER A 36 -8.27 -3.09 46.00
N GLU A 37 -7.08 -2.48 46.13
CA GLU A 37 -6.64 -1.81 47.36
C GLU A 37 -7.43 -0.50 47.64
N TYR A 38 -8.08 0.07 46.62
CA TYR A 38 -8.87 1.30 46.73
C TYR A 38 -10.37 1.03 46.49
N THR A 39 -11.14 0.87 47.56
CA THR A 39 -12.57 0.53 47.52
C THR A 39 -13.42 1.48 46.68
N ASN A 40 -13.05 2.76 46.62
CA ASN A 40 -13.73 3.78 45.83
C ASN A 40 -13.42 3.76 44.33
N LYS A 41 -12.36 3.06 43.90
CA LYS A 41 -11.88 3.03 42.50
C LYS A 41 -12.04 1.68 41.81
N LYS A 42 -12.55 0.67 42.52
CA LYS A 42 -12.80 -0.66 41.96
C LYS A 42 -13.68 -0.64 40.70
N HIS A 43 -14.63 0.30 40.63
CA HIS A 43 -15.52 0.50 39.47
C HIS A 43 -14.80 0.95 38.18
N LEU A 44 -13.52 1.34 38.26
CA LEU A 44 -12.72 1.72 37.08
C LEU A 44 -12.10 0.52 36.37
N MET A 45 -12.18 -0.68 36.96
CA MET A 45 -11.72 -1.89 36.30
C MET A 45 -12.76 -2.33 35.27
N LEU A 46 -12.31 -2.55 34.03
CA LEU A 46 -13.16 -3.06 32.97
C LEU A 46 -13.57 -4.52 33.21
N GLU A 47 -14.81 -4.83 32.88
CA GLU A 47 -15.35 -6.19 32.90
C GLU A 47 -15.02 -6.94 31.61
N GLY A 48 -15.18 -8.28 31.62
CA GLY A 48 -14.89 -9.12 30.45
C GLY A 48 -15.65 -8.69 29.19
N ASN A 49 -16.89 -8.22 29.35
CA ASN A 49 -17.71 -7.70 28.24
C ASN A 49 -17.18 -6.40 27.64
N GLU A 50 -16.40 -5.62 28.40
CA GLU A 50 -15.76 -4.39 27.95
C GLU A 50 -14.35 -4.65 27.40
N ILE A 51 -13.68 -5.71 27.88
CA ILE A 51 -12.35 -6.13 27.43
C ILE A 51 -12.38 -6.72 26.02
N SER A 52 -13.33 -7.61 25.73
CA SER A 52 -13.42 -8.27 24.41
C SER A 52 -13.50 -7.27 23.23
N PRO A 53 -14.35 -6.22 23.28
CA PRO A 53 -14.34 -5.13 22.29
C PRO A 53 -12.98 -4.44 22.11
N LEU A 54 -12.21 -4.26 23.18
CA LEU A 54 -10.90 -3.62 23.13
C LEU A 54 -9.84 -4.53 22.48
N GLU A 55 -9.93 -5.84 22.69
CA GLU A 55 -9.08 -6.83 22.02
C GLU A 55 -9.36 -6.86 20.52
N ASP A 56 -10.64 -6.87 20.13
CA ASP A 56 -11.08 -6.78 18.73
C ASP A 56 -10.57 -5.50 18.07
N PHE A 57 -10.76 -4.35 18.71
CA PHE A 57 -10.29 -3.06 18.22
C PHE A 57 -8.76 -3.03 18.06
N THR A 58 -8.04 -3.55 19.05
CA THR A 58 -6.57 -3.63 19.02
C THR A 58 -6.09 -4.48 17.84
N THR A 59 -6.76 -5.61 17.59
CA THR A 59 -6.41 -6.53 16.50
C THR A 59 -6.54 -5.88 15.13
N VAL A 60 -7.63 -5.13 14.87
CA VAL A 60 -7.81 -4.45 13.57
C VAL A 60 -6.82 -3.31 13.39
N THR A 61 -6.63 -2.51 14.45
CA THR A 61 -5.84 -1.30 14.37
C THR A 61 -4.34 -1.55 14.37
N GLU A 62 -3.89 -2.73 14.81
CA GLU A 62 -2.48 -3.12 14.76
C GLU A 62 -1.91 -3.16 13.34
N LEU A 63 -2.65 -3.73 12.37
CA LEU A 63 -2.24 -3.70 10.97
C LEU A 63 -2.08 -2.27 10.45
N LEU A 64 -3.00 -1.37 10.82
CA LEU A 64 -2.96 0.02 10.41
C LEU A 64 -1.80 0.77 11.07
N GLU A 65 -1.51 0.49 12.35
CA GLU A 65 -0.34 1.02 13.05
C GLU A 65 0.96 0.61 12.34
N ASP A 66 1.09 -0.66 11.95
CA ASP A 66 2.28 -1.18 11.27
C ASP A 66 2.48 -0.56 9.88
N ILE A 67 1.43 -0.49 9.08
CA ILE A 67 1.47 0.12 7.73
C ILE A 67 1.88 1.59 7.86
N THR A 68 1.20 2.32 8.74
CA THR A 68 1.42 3.77 8.86
C THR A 68 2.75 4.12 9.53
N SER A 69 3.23 3.31 10.47
CA SER A 69 4.56 3.45 11.05
C SER A 69 5.65 3.18 10.02
N SER A 70 5.42 2.21 9.12
CA SER A 70 6.36 1.91 8.03
C SER A 70 6.38 3.03 7.00
N LEU A 71 5.20 3.55 6.63
CA LEU A 71 5.07 4.70 5.73
C LEU A 71 5.73 5.97 6.32
N SER A 72 5.49 6.25 7.60
CA SER A 72 6.10 7.39 8.29
C SER A 72 7.61 7.26 8.48
N GLY A 73 8.16 6.05 8.35
CA GLY A 73 9.59 5.79 8.45
C GLY A 73 10.32 5.82 7.09
N GLU A 74 9.59 5.82 5.99
CA GLU A 74 10.14 5.81 4.64
C GLU A 74 10.68 7.20 4.25
N GLN A 75 11.83 7.24 3.59
CA GLN A 75 12.41 8.50 3.10
C GLN A 75 11.63 9.06 1.91
N TYR A 76 11.06 8.18 1.08
CA TYR A 76 10.32 8.53 -0.12
C TYR A 76 9.10 7.64 -0.28
N THR A 77 7.96 8.10 0.21
CA THR A 77 6.68 7.45 -0.08
C THR A 77 6.21 7.84 -1.47
N THR A 78 6.07 6.84 -2.35
CA THR A 78 5.62 7.02 -3.73
C THR A 78 4.12 6.73 -3.86
N ALA A 79 3.43 7.46 -4.73
CA ALA A 79 2.01 7.23 -5.03
C ALA A 79 1.74 5.80 -5.56
N SER A 80 2.74 5.16 -6.15
CA SER A 80 2.70 3.76 -6.62
C SER A 80 2.52 2.73 -5.51
N ALA A 81 2.89 3.03 -4.25
CA ALA A 81 2.72 2.12 -3.12
C ALA A 81 1.29 2.16 -2.54
N VAL A 82 0.52 3.21 -2.84
CA VAL A 82 -0.82 3.42 -2.25
C VAL A 82 -1.81 2.34 -2.70
N LEU A 83 -1.82 1.95 -3.97
CA LEU A 83 -2.72 0.90 -4.47
C LEU A 83 -2.39 -0.48 -3.89
N PRO A 84 -1.12 -0.96 -3.91
CA PRO A 84 -0.74 -2.18 -3.20
C PRO A 84 -1.13 -2.18 -1.72
N LEU A 85 -0.90 -1.07 -1.01
CA LEU A 85 -1.27 -0.95 0.40
C LEU A 85 -2.80 -0.98 0.60
N TYR A 86 -3.55 -0.29 -0.25
CA TYR A 86 -5.01 -0.30 -0.20
C TYR A 86 -5.57 -1.72 -0.39
N MET A 87 -5.11 -2.43 -1.43
CA MET A 87 -5.51 -3.82 -1.68
C MET A 87 -5.14 -4.71 -0.50
N LYS A 88 -3.96 -4.52 0.09
CA LYS A 88 -3.53 -5.28 1.27
C LYS A 88 -4.40 -5.03 2.50
N ILE A 89 -4.79 -3.79 2.75
CA ILE A 89 -5.72 -3.44 3.83
C ILE A 89 -7.07 -4.11 3.56
N LYS A 90 -7.58 -4.01 2.33
CA LYS A 90 -8.83 -4.62 1.91
C LYS A 90 -8.86 -6.12 2.15
N ASP A 91 -7.80 -6.84 1.77
CA ASP A 91 -7.68 -8.29 1.96
C ASP A 91 -7.66 -8.70 3.44
N ASN A 92 -6.96 -7.94 4.29
CA ASN A 92 -6.86 -8.26 5.72
C ASN A 92 -8.11 -7.90 6.51
N LEU A 93 -8.84 -6.85 6.10
CA LEU A 93 -10.05 -6.39 6.75
C LEU A 93 -11.33 -7.06 6.19
N GLN A 94 -11.20 -8.12 5.40
CA GLN A 94 -12.35 -8.93 5.03
C GLN A 94 -13.03 -9.51 6.28
N ASN A 95 -14.37 -9.53 6.24
CA ASN A 95 -15.18 -10.13 7.29
C ASN A 95 -14.95 -11.66 7.28
N LYS A 96 -14.63 -12.21 8.45
CA LYS A 96 -14.54 -13.65 8.69
C LYS A 96 -15.77 -14.08 9.47
N ASP A 97 -16.17 -15.34 9.32
CA ASP A 97 -17.37 -15.85 9.99
C ASP A 97 -17.25 -15.78 11.52
N GLU A 98 -16.05 -16.05 12.03
CA GLU A 98 -15.67 -16.01 13.45
C GLU A 98 -15.59 -14.60 14.07
N ASP A 99 -15.66 -13.54 13.25
CA ASP A 99 -15.54 -12.18 13.76
C ASP A 99 -16.78 -11.75 14.58
N SER A 100 -16.56 -11.02 15.67
CA SER A 100 -17.63 -10.41 16.45
C SER A 100 -18.43 -9.39 15.63
N SER A 101 -19.67 -9.12 16.02
CA SER A 101 -20.52 -8.11 15.37
C SER A 101 -19.85 -6.73 15.35
N LEU A 102 -19.23 -6.35 16.46
CA LEU A 102 -18.50 -5.08 16.57
C LEU A 102 -17.28 -5.06 15.65
N LEU A 103 -16.53 -6.16 15.59
CA LEU A 103 -15.35 -6.31 14.74
C LEU A 103 -15.70 -6.15 13.25
N LYS A 104 -16.81 -6.76 12.81
CA LYS A 104 -17.35 -6.60 11.45
C LYS A 104 -17.75 -5.15 11.16
N SER A 105 -18.37 -4.47 12.13
CA SER A 105 -18.73 -3.06 12.01
C SER A 105 -17.49 -2.17 11.85
N ILE A 106 -16.46 -2.36 12.69
CA ILE A 106 -15.22 -1.59 12.64
C ILE A 106 -14.51 -1.80 11.29
N LYS A 107 -14.39 -3.06 10.84
CA LYS A 107 -13.78 -3.38 9.55
C LYS A 107 -14.51 -2.69 8.40
N SER A 108 -15.85 -2.74 8.40
CA SER A 108 -16.67 -2.13 7.36
C SER A 108 -16.51 -0.61 7.32
N GLU A 109 -16.51 0.05 8.48
CA GLU A 109 -16.30 1.51 8.60
C GLU A 109 -14.92 1.95 8.05
N ILE A 110 -13.88 1.17 8.35
CA ILE A 110 -12.52 1.45 7.84
C ILE A 110 -12.48 1.28 6.32
N LEU A 111 -13.06 0.20 5.78
CA LEU A 111 -13.11 -0.03 4.34
C LEU A 111 -13.90 1.06 3.62
N GLU A 112 -15.04 1.46 4.18
CA GLU A 112 -15.86 2.56 3.65
C GLU A 112 -15.07 3.87 3.58
N SER A 113 -14.31 4.20 4.62
CA SER A 113 -13.43 5.37 4.65
C SER A 113 -12.33 5.33 3.57
N LEU A 114 -11.95 4.14 3.11
CA LEU A 114 -10.93 3.93 2.09
C LEU A 114 -11.49 3.81 0.66
N ASN A 115 -12.80 3.68 0.47
CA ASN A 115 -13.44 3.57 -0.86
C ASN A 115 -13.14 4.76 -1.78
N LYS A 116 -12.73 5.91 -1.24
CA LYS A 116 -12.24 7.04 -2.02
C LYS A 116 -11.09 6.69 -2.99
N TYR A 117 -10.29 5.66 -2.68
CA TYR A 117 -9.20 5.20 -3.54
C TYR A 117 -9.68 4.39 -4.75
N GLU A 118 -10.91 3.86 -4.72
CA GLU A 118 -11.55 3.20 -5.87
C GLU A 118 -12.24 4.20 -6.80
N SER A 119 -12.57 5.40 -6.31
CA SER A 119 -13.26 6.42 -7.08
C SER A 119 -12.42 6.95 -8.25
N HIS A 120 -13.06 7.17 -9.40
CA HIS A 120 -12.43 7.81 -10.54
C HIS A 120 -12.36 9.33 -10.31
N PRO A 121 -11.25 10.04 -10.60
CA PRO A 121 -10.06 9.60 -11.34
C PRO A 121 -8.91 9.04 -10.47
N MET A 122 -9.09 8.99 -9.14
CA MET A 122 -8.04 8.60 -8.20
C MET A 122 -7.53 7.19 -8.46
N SER A 123 -8.44 6.22 -8.63
CA SER A 123 -8.10 4.83 -8.94
C SER A 123 -7.22 4.70 -10.18
N SER A 124 -7.54 5.40 -11.26
CA SER A 124 -6.75 5.35 -12.49
C SER A 124 -5.37 6.00 -12.37
N ASN A 125 -5.25 7.10 -11.61
CA ASN A 125 -3.93 7.69 -11.34
C ASN A 125 -3.07 6.76 -10.48
N LEU A 126 -3.65 6.09 -9.49
CA LEU A 126 -2.96 5.10 -8.67
C LEU A 126 -2.55 3.87 -9.48
N GLN A 127 -3.43 3.34 -10.34
CA GLN A 127 -3.14 2.23 -11.25
C GLN A 127 -1.99 2.57 -12.21
N LEU A 128 -2.01 3.76 -12.81
CA LEU A 128 -0.93 4.22 -13.69
C LEU A 128 0.39 4.42 -12.92
N SER A 129 0.33 5.01 -11.72
CA SER A 129 1.51 5.19 -10.87
C SER A 129 2.12 3.85 -10.48
N THR A 130 1.28 2.86 -10.16
CA THR A 130 1.69 1.50 -9.80
C THR A 130 2.28 0.75 -10.99
N LEU A 131 1.67 0.89 -12.18
CA LEU A 131 2.19 0.34 -13.43
C LEU A 131 3.60 0.84 -13.74
N CYS A 132 3.85 2.13 -13.53
CA CYS A 132 5.15 2.75 -13.77
C CYS A 132 6.22 2.36 -12.74
N ASP A 133 5.85 1.74 -11.61
CA ASP A 133 6.79 1.34 -10.57
C ASP A 133 7.25 -0.11 -10.77
N PRO A 134 8.55 -0.34 -11.04
CA PRO A 134 9.09 -1.67 -11.26
C PRO A 134 8.93 -2.63 -10.08
N ARG A 135 8.69 -2.13 -8.85
CA ARG A 135 8.50 -2.95 -7.65
C ARG A 135 7.15 -3.66 -7.63
N PHE A 136 6.10 -3.02 -8.17
CA PHE A 136 4.72 -3.50 -8.05
C PHE A 136 4.16 -4.03 -9.38
N ARG A 137 4.48 -3.35 -10.49
CA ARG A 137 4.10 -3.73 -11.86
C ARG A 137 2.60 -4.05 -11.97
N LEU A 138 2.27 -5.23 -12.52
CA LEU A 138 0.89 -5.67 -12.75
C LEU A 138 0.28 -6.48 -11.59
N ASN A 139 1.06 -6.80 -10.56
CA ASN A 139 0.66 -7.78 -9.54
C ASN A 139 -0.53 -7.30 -8.68
N PHE A 140 -0.72 -5.98 -8.60
CA PHE A 140 -1.75 -5.34 -7.78
C PHE A 140 -2.82 -4.62 -8.64
N ILE A 141 -2.85 -4.90 -9.95
CA ILE A 141 -3.77 -4.29 -10.90
C ILE A 141 -4.79 -5.34 -11.32
N GLU A 142 -6.07 -5.11 -11.00
CA GLU A 142 -7.17 -6.04 -11.31
C GLU A 142 -7.38 -6.23 -12.83
N SER A 143 -7.33 -5.14 -13.62
CA SER A 143 -7.45 -5.17 -15.09
C SER A 143 -6.18 -4.61 -15.76
N PRO A 144 -5.12 -5.42 -15.90
CA PRO A 144 -3.83 -4.95 -16.42
C PRO A 144 -3.91 -4.48 -17.88
N GLU A 145 -4.81 -5.04 -18.69
CA GLU A 145 -4.97 -4.67 -20.09
C GLU A 145 -5.60 -3.29 -20.28
N GLU A 146 -6.60 -2.95 -19.47
CA GLU A 146 -7.24 -1.64 -19.51
C GLU A 146 -6.29 -0.53 -19.07
N VAL A 147 -5.52 -0.79 -18.01
CA VAL A 147 -4.53 0.18 -17.53
C VAL A 147 -3.42 0.40 -18.55
N LYS A 148 -2.98 -0.66 -19.27
CA LYS A 148 -2.04 -0.51 -20.40
C LYS A 148 -2.63 0.34 -21.53
N LYS A 149 -3.87 0.10 -21.94
CA LYS A 149 -4.55 0.90 -22.97
C LYS A 149 -4.66 2.37 -22.55
N LEU A 150 -5.01 2.61 -21.29
CA LEU A 150 -5.08 3.95 -20.71
C LEU A 150 -3.70 4.64 -20.69
N ALA A 151 -2.64 3.92 -20.32
CA ALA A 151 -1.28 4.42 -20.32
C ALA A 151 -0.83 4.85 -21.72
N VAL A 152 -1.05 4.00 -22.72
CA VAL A 152 -0.74 4.30 -24.13
C VAL A 152 -1.54 5.50 -24.63
N ALA A 153 -2.82 5.60 -24.28
CA ALA A 153 -3.65 6.75 -24.64
C ALA A 153 -3.14 8.06 -24.03
N LYS A 154 -2.73 8.05 -22.75
CA LYS A 154 -2.12 9.22 -22.10
C LYS A 154 -0.77 9.59 -22.73
N MET A 155 0.10 8.62 -23.00
CA MET A 155 1.37 8.84 -23.68
C MET A 155 1.17 9.48 -25.06
N ARG A 156 0.20 8.98 -25.84
CA ARG A 156 -0.15 9.56 -27.15
C ARG A 156 -0.57 11.02 -27.03
N ASN A 157 -1.43 11.35 -26.06
CA ASN A 157 -1.89 12.72 -25.84
C ASN A 157 -0.75 13.67 -25.44
N ILE A 158 0.15 13.23 -24.55
CA ILE A 158 1.34 14.00 -24.17
C ILE A 158 2.22 14.27 -25.40
N TYR A 159 2.47 13.24 -26.21
CA TYR A 159 3.29 13.37 -27.43
C TYR A 159 2.67 14.33 -28.46
N THR A 160 1.36 14.26 -28.69
CA THR A 160 0.67 15.19 -29.61
C THR A 160 0.68 16.63 -29.09
N THR A 161 0.57 16.82 -27.78
CA THR A 161 0.59 18.14 -27.14
C THR A 161 1.99 18.78 -27.19
N GLN A 162 3.04 17.99 -26.97
CA GLN A 162 4.43 18.45 -27.08
C GLN A 162 4.82 18.78 -28.54
N LYS A 163 4.25 18.11 -29.54
CA LYS A 163 4.52 18.42 -30.95
C LYS A 163 3.98 19.80 -31.39
N THR A 164 3.04 20.38 -30.64
CA THR A 164 2.47 21.72 -30.86
C THR A 164 3.18 22.84 -30.08
N SER A 165 4.21 22.55 -29.28
CA SER A 165 4.97 23.55 -28.52
C SER A 165 6.46 23.21 -28.60
N ASN A 166 7.26 24.10 -29.19
CA ASN A 166 8.70 23.93 -29.39
C ASN A 166 9.44 23.41 -28.14
N PRO A 167 10.51 22.62 -28.29
CA PRO A 167 11.25 22.04 -27.18
C PRO A 167 12.34 23.02 -26.73
N ASP A 168 12.30 23.49 -25.49
CA ASP A 168 13.50 23.84 -24.73
C ASP A 168 13.19 23.81 -23.23
N ASN A 169 14.11 23.22 -22.48
CA ASN A 169 14.23 23.09 -21.01
C ASN A 169 13.48 21.93 -20.33
N PHE A 170 14.18 20.79 -20.21
CA PHE A 170 14.07 19.91 -19.05
C PHE A 170 15.25 20.19 -18.11
N GLU A 171 14.98 20.84 -16.98
CA GLU A 171 15.94 20.92 -15.87
C GLU A 171 16.03 19.57 -15.14
N ASN A 172 17.27 19.16 -14.89
CA ASN A 172 17.67 17.98 -14.13
C ASN A 172 17.18 18.08 -12.68
N ILE A 173 16.35 17.12 -12.23
CA ILE A 173 16.12 16.90 -10.80
C ILE A 173 17.04 15.76 -10.36
N GLU A 174 18.17 16.13 -9.75
CA GLU A 174 19.05 15.20 -9.05
C GLU A 174 18.33 14.56 -7.86
N THR A 175 18.19 13.23 -7.89
CA THR A 175 17.74 12.44 -6.74
C THR A 175 18.93 12.16 -5.83
N ARG A 176 18.93 12.77 -4.63
CA ARG A 176 19.91 12.50 -3.57
C ARG A 176 19.38 11.38 -2.66
N THR A 177 19.79 10.15 -2.93
CA THR A 177 19.53 9.01 -2.04
C THR A 177 20.56 9.02 -0.89
N LYS A 178 20.09 9.12 0.36
CA LYS A 178 20.90 8.76 1.54
C LYS A 178 20.26 7.55 2.21
N GLU A 179 20.95 6.42 2.14
CA GLU A 179 20.64 5.20 2.87
C GLU A 179 20.84 5.39 4.36
N GLN A 180 19.80 5.18 5.16
CA GLN A 180 19.95 4.73 6.55
C GLN A 180 18.86 3.74 6.95
N ASN A 181 19.34 2.60 7.45
CA ASN A 181 18.62 1.49 8.09
C ASN A 181 17.32 1.87 8.82
N LYS A 182 16.19 1.27 8.42
CA LYS A 182 15.01 0.93 9.25
C LYS A 182 14.03 0.06 8.45
N LYS A 183 13.23 -0.75 9.17
CA LYS A 183 12.34 -1.80 8.68
C LYS A 183 11.63 -1.41 7.38
N GLU A 184 12.13 -2.00 6.31
CA GLU A 184 11.89 -1.65 4.93
C GLU A 184 10.48 -2.12 4.52
N LEU A 185 9.68 -1.26 3.88
CA LEU A 185 8.36 -1.64 3.34
C LEU A 185 8.43 -2.89 2.46
N ALA A 186 9.56 -3.11 1.78
CA ALA A 186 9.86 -4.35 1.07
C ALA A 186 9.68 -5.61 1.94
N LYS A 187 10.11 -5.58 3.21
CA LYS A 187 9.95 -6.71 4.14
C LYS A 187 8.49 -6.95 4.52
N LEU A 188 7.67 -5.90 4.60
CA LEU A 188 6.23 -6.09 4.76
C LEU A 188 5.70 -6.82 3.52
N PHE A 189 5.98 -6.31 2.31
CA PHE A 189 5.54 -6.99 1.09
C PHE A 189 6.04 -8.45 0.97
N ASP A 190 7.31 -8.73 1.31
CA ASP A 190 7.92 -10.09 1.25
C ASP A 190 7.36 -11.07 2.29
N VAL A 191 7.20 -10.64 3.55
CA VAL A 191 6.60 -11.45 4.62
C VAL A 191 5.17 -11.83 4.25
N PHE A 192 4.48 -10.97 3.52
CA PHE A 192 3.10 -11.18 3.13
C PHE A 192 2.92 -11.98 1.83
N SER A 193 3.91 -12.01 0.92
CA SER A 193 3.91 -12.91 -0.25
C SER A 193 4.17 -14.38 0.12
N SER A 194 4.82 -14.62 1.25
CA SER A 194 5.16 -15.98 1.70
C SER A 194 3.95 -16.78 2.23
N ASN A 195 2.86 -16.11 2.60
CA ASN A 195 1.62 -16.74 3.09
C ASN A 195 0.63 -17.11 1.98
N SER A 196 0.91 -16.78 0.72
CA SER A 196 0.10 -17.14 -0.45
C SER A 196 0.81 -18.16 -1.34
N ASN A 197 1.29 -19.26 -0.75
CA ASN A 197 1.78 -20.40 -1.52
C ASN A 197 0.71 -21.50 -1.58
N SER A 198 -0.19 -21.37 -2.55
CA SER A 198 -0.68 -22.52 -3.30
C SER A 198 -0.59 -22.20 -4.79
N GLU A 199 0.45 -22.76 -5.41
CA GLU A 199 0.57 -23.15 -6.82
C GLU A 199 0.36 -22.08 -7.91
N ASN A 200 1.44 -21.39 -8.29
CA ASN A 200 1.92 -21.39 -9.69
C ASN A 200 3.31 -20.74 -9.80
N THR A 201 4.34 -21.52 -10.08
CA THR A 201 5.66 -21.00 -10.44
C THR A 201 5.62 -20.42 -11.86
N ARG A 202 5.46 -19.09 -11.98
CA ARG A 202 5.65 -18.36 -13.24
C ARG A 202 6.90 -17.49 -13.14
N ASN A 203 7.84 -17.70 -14.06
CA ASN A 203 9.17 -17.07 -14.06
C ASN A 203 9.09 -15.55 -14.35
N PRO A 204 9.48 -14.67 -13.40
CA PRO A 204 9.33 -13.21 -13.52
C PRO A 204 10.17 -12.56 -14.64
N SER A 205 11.26 -13.22 -15.06
CA SER A 205 12.20 -12.70 -16.07
C SER A 205 11.67 -12.80 -17.50
N GLN A 206 10.84 -13.80 -17.80
CA GLN A 206 10.25 -13.97 -19.15
C GLN A 206 9.13 -12.96 -19.40
N GLU A 207 8.30 -12.66 -18.40
CA GLU A 207 7.23 -11.66 -18.54
C GLU A 207 7.78 -10.23 -18.68
N MET A 208 8.92 -9.92 -18.04
CA MET A 208 9.60 -8.64 -18.17
C MET A 208 10.11 -8.40 -19.60
N SER A 209 10.67 -9.44 -20.22
CA SER A 209 11.08 -9.41 -21.63
C SER A 209 9.86 -9.25 -22.53
N SER A 210 8.80 -10.04 -22.33
CA SER A 210 7.57 -9.98 -23.12
C SER A 210 6.83 -8.64 -22.99
N MET A 211 6.85 -7.99 -21.83
CA MET A 211 6.16 -6.72 -21.58
C MET A 211 6.93 -5.53 -22.18
N ASN A 212 8.26 -5.52 -22.05
CA ASN A 212 9.10 -4.55 -22.75
C ASN A 212 9.00 -4.73 -24.27
N ILE A 213 9.00 -5.98 -24.76
CA ILE A 213 8.81 -6.30 -26.18
C ILE A 213 7.43 -5.83 -26.66
N TYR A 214 6.35 -6.07 -25.91
CA TYR A 214 5.00 -5.65 -26.28
C TYR A 214 4.86 -4.13 -26.32
N LEU A 215 5.33 -3.41 -25.28
CA LEU A 215 5.30 -1.96 -25.25
C LEU A 215 6.18 -1.35 -26.35
N CYS A 216 7.35 -1.94 -26.64
CA CYS A 216 8.23 -1.51 -27.73
C CYS A 216 7.66 -1.82 -29.12
N GLN A 217 7.03 -2.98 -29.34
CA GLN A 217 6.40 -3.36 -30.60
C GLN A 217 5.16 -2.53 -30.90
N GLU A 218 4.35 -2.21 -29.90
CA GLU A 218 3.23 -1.28 -30.03
C GLU A 218 3.72 0.14 -30.36
N PHE A 219 4.81 0.58 -29.74
CA PHE A 219 5.43 1.87 -30.04
C PHE A 219 5.96 1.94 -31.48
N HIS A 220 6.63 0.89 -31.96
CA HIS A 220 7.16 0.83 -33.33
C HIS A 220 6.05 0.68 -34.38
N SER A 221 5.08 -0.21 -34.14
CA SER A 221 4.00 -0.50 -35.11
C SER A 221 3.01 0.67 -35.25
N ASN A 222 2.76 1.44 -34.18
CA ASN A 222 1.71 2.46 -34.17
C ASN A 222 2.23 3.91 -34.21
N MET A 223 3.54 4.15 -34.10
CA MET A 223 4.13 5.49 -34.15
C MET A 223 5.05 5.73 -35.36
N ILE A 224 5.64 4.69 -35.96
CA ILE A 224 6.58 4.81 -37.10
C ILE A 224 5.91 4.81 -38.50
N PRO A 225 4.73 4.22 -38.78
CA PRO A 225 4.23 4.15 -40.16
C PRO A 225 3.83 5.48 -40.79
N SER A 226 3.72 6.56 -39.99
CA SER A 226 3.36 7.89 -40.53
C SER A 226 4.54 8.64 -41.16
N ILE A 227 5.76 8.09 -41.14
CA ILE A 227 6.91 8.68 -41.84
C ILE A 227 7.05 7.96 -43.19
N GLY A 228 6.27 8.41 -44.16
CA GLY A 228 6.55 8.14 -45.56
C GLY A 228 7.92 8.72 -45.93
N GLY A 229 8.93 7.86 -46.01
CA GLY A 229 10.28 8.24 -46.42
C GLY A 229 11.14 7.00 -46.55
N ARG A 230 11.36 6.57 -47.80
CA ARG A 230 12.21 5.45 -48.21
C ARG A 230 13.51 5.40 -47.38
N PHE A 231 13.67 4.36 -46.58
CA PHE A 231 14.99 3.83 -46.24
C PHE A 231 15.03 2.38 -46.67
N THR A 232 15.74 2.16 -47.78
CA THR A 232 16.09 0.84 -48.29
C THR A 232 16.95 0.13 -47.25
N THR A 233 16.49 -1.03 -46.78
CA THR A 233 17.30 -1.97 -46.01
C THR A 233 18.35 -2.59 -46.94
N ASN A 234 19.63 -2.41 -46.61
CA ASN A 234 20.67 -3.37 -46.97
C ASN A 234 21.12 -4.04 -45.68
N LEU A 235 20.51 -5.19 -45.39
CA LEU A 235 21.02 -6.16 -44.44
C LEU A 235 21.90 -7.13 -45.23
N SER A 236 23.21 -7.00 -45.08
CA SER A 236 24.17 -8.05 -45.40
C SER A 236 25.36 -7.95 -44.45
N HIS A 237 25.52 -8.95 -43.57
CA HIS A 237 26.65 -9.20 -42.66
C HIS A 237 26.90 -8.09 -41.61
N LEU A 238 26.84 -8.33 -40.30
CA LEU A 238 27.39 -9.40 -39.47
C LEU A 238 26.53 -9.56 -38.20
#